data_AF-A0A1S2VEV7-F1
#
_entry.id   AF-A0A1S2VEV7-F1
#
_cell.length_a   1.000
_cell.length_b   1.000
_cell.length_c   1.000
_cell.angle_alpha   90.00
_cell.angle_beta   90.00
_cell.angle_gamma   90.00
#
_symmetry.space_group_name_H-M   'P 1'
#
loop_
_entity.id
_entity.type
_entity.pdbx_description
1 polymer ?
#
loop_
_entity_poly.entity_id
_entity_poly.type
_entity_poly.pdbx_seq_one_letter_code
_entity_poly.pdbx_strand_id
1 'polypeptide(L)'
;MIHHSNENTLLDDANSPDLNKRLMGEVSADFVLVADHLKEASYQIRKRGFSDFPIFTASRRDVELGQLLFRSGDLGNDWNYKATLIDEFVQRKLIGAESIDLFKENYKNPDEYACLFVVQGEFAGFIYVPYPED
;
A
#
# COMPACT_ATOMS: atom_id res chain seq x y z
N MET A 1 13.40 8.53 45.16
CA MET A 1 11.99 8.12 44.99
C MET A 1 11.21 9.40 44.69
N ILE A 2 10.54 9.61 43.58
CA ILE A 2 10.19 8.76 42.43
C ILE A 2 10.26 9.71 41.21
N HIS A 3 10.87 9.26 40.13
CA HIS A 3 11.01 10.02 38.89
C HIS A 3 9.63 10.38 38.33
N HIS A 4 9.36 11.66 38.11
CA HIS A 4 8.31 12.11 37.19
C HIS A 4 8.83 11.93 35.77
N SER A 5 8.59 10.76 35.20
CA SER A 5 8.73 10.51 33.78
C SER A 5 7.62 9.56 33.37
N ASN A 6 6.58 10.11 32.75
CA ASN A 6 5.77 9.47 31.72
C ASN A 6 4.60 10.37 31.36
N GLU A 7 4.67 11.00 30.19
CA GLU A 7 3.48 11.22 29.34
C GLU A 7 3.86 11.58 27.89
N ASN A 8 4.93 10.99 27.35
CA ASN A 8 5.15 11.10 25.89
C ASN A 8 5.72 9.83 25.23
N THR A 9 5.64 8.67 25.89
CA THR A 9 6.21 7.43 25.37
C THR A 9 5.28 6.66 24.43
N LEU A 10 4.00 7.06 24.32
CA LEU A 10 2.98 6.31 23.56
C LEU A 10 2.94 6.66 22.06
N LEU A 11 3.58 7.75 21.63
CA LEU A 11 3.60 8.19 20.22
C LEU A 11 4.89 7.83 19.47
N ASP A 12 5.95 7.45 20.18
CA ASP A 12 7.24 7.04 19.58
C ASP A 12 7.23 5.58 19.07
N ASP A 13 6.43 4.70 19.70
CA ASP A 13 6.41 3.27 19.37
C ASP A 13 5.77 2.97 18.00
N ALA A 14 4.82 3.80 17.55
CA ALA A 14 4.10 3.65 16.28
C ALA A 14 4.96 3.91 15.03
N ASN A 15 6.11 4.59 15.20
CA ASN A 15 7.09 4.85 14.14
C ASN A 15 8.45 4.19 14.39
N SER A 16 8.50 3.21 15.32
CA SER A 16 9.74 2.48 15.57
C SER A 16 10.20 1.74 14.29
N PRO A 17 11.52 1.76 13.96
CA PRO A 17 12.06 1.05 12.80
C PRO A 17 11.71 -0.44 12.78
N ASP A 18 11.62 -1.05 13.95
CA ASP A 18 11.25 -2.45 14.14
C ASP A 18 9.80 -2.74 13.75
N LEU A 19 8.86 -1.87 14.11
CA LEU A 19 7.45 -2.01 13.73
C LEU A 19 7.28 -1.90 12.21
N ASN A 20 7.95 -0.92 11.59
CA ASN A 20 7.93 -0.74 10.14
C ASN A 20 8.53 -1.96 9.41
N LYS A 21 9.62 -2.53 9.93
CA LYS A 21 10.23 -3.74 9.37
C LYS A 21 9.30 -4.96 9.47
N ARG A 22 8.62 -5.14 10.60
CA ARG A 22 7.65 -6.24 10.77
C ARG A 22 6.47 -6.09 9.82
N LEU A 23 5.90 -4.88 9.74
CA LEU A 23 4.80 -4.58 8.83
C LEU A 23 5.17 -4.87 7.37
N MET A 24 6.36 -4.43 6.94
CA MET A 24 6.89 -4.72 5.60
C MET A 24 6.98 -6.22 5.35
N GLY A 25 7.46 -6.99 6.33
CA GLY A 25 7.54 -8.45 6.24
C GLY A 25 6.17 -9.10 6.10
N GLU A 26 5.20 -8.68 6.89
CA GLU A 26 3.82 -9.20 6.84
C GLU A 26 3.14 -8.90 5.50
N VAL A 27 3.22 -7.65 5.02
CA VAL A 27 2.63 -7.25 3.74
C VAL A 27 3.29 -7.97 2.58
N SER A 28 4.63 -8.13 2.62
CA SER A 28 5.35 -8.82 1.54
C SER A 28 5.00 -10.31 1.50
N ALA A 29 4.88 -10.97 2.66
CA ALA A 29 4.48 -12.36 2.73
C ALA A 29 3.06 -12.59 2.19
N ASP A 30 2.12 -11.70 2.52
CA ASP A 30 0.75 -11.78 2.02
C ASP A 30 0.66 -11.47 0.52
N PHE A 31 1.41 -10.46 0.08
CA PHE A 31 1.44 -10.01 -1.31
C PHE A 31 1.79 -11.14 -2.29
N VAL A 32 2.70 -12.05 -1.91
CA VAL A 32 3.07 -13.20 -2.77
C VAL A 32 1.86 -14.05 -3.15
N LEU A 33 0.85 -14.16 -2.28
CA LEU A 33 -0.36 -14.95 -2.52
C LEU A 33 -1.27 -14.34 -3.61
N VAL A 34 -1.17 -13.04 -3.84
CA VAL A 34 -2.01 -12.28 -4.78
C VAL A 34 -1.22 -11.68 -5.95
N ALA A 35 0.11 -11.79 -5.93
CA ALA A 35 1.02 -11.04 -6.79
C ALA A 35 0.73 -11.24 -8.28
N ASP A 36 0.53 -12.47 -8.74
CA ASP A 36 0.25 -12.76 -10.16
C ASP A 36 -1.03 -12.08 -10.65
N HIS A 37 -2.06 -12.10 -9.80
CA HIS A 37 -3.34 -11.49 -10.10
C HIS A 37 -3.24 -9.96 -10.10
N LEU A 38 -2.47 -9.38 -9.18
CA LEU A 38 -2.21 -7.94 -9.15
C LEU A 38 -1.36 -7.50 -10.34
N LYS A 39 -0.42 -8.33 -10.80
CA LYS A 39 0.39 -8.09 -12.00
C LYS A 39 -0.49 -8.04 -13.25
N GLU A 40 -1.40 -8.99 -13.40
CA GLU A 40 -2.37 -8.98 -14.51
C GLU A 40 -3.33 -7.78 -14.40
N ALA A 41 -3.83 -7.46 -13.20
CA ALA A 41 -4.67 -6.27 -13.00
C ALA A 41 -3.92 -4.99 -13.39
N SER A 42 -2.65 -4.85 -13.00
CA SER A 42 -1.75 -3.75 -13.37
C SER A 42 -1.63 -3.65 -14.89
N TYR A 43 -1.36 -4.75 -15.58
CA TYR A 43 -1.29 -4.82 -17.04
C TYR A 43 -2.61 -4.36 -17.69
N GLN A 44 -3.76 -4.83 -17.21
CA GLN A 44 -5.06 -4.46 -17.75
C GLN A 44 -5.42 -2.98 -17.53
N ILE A 45 -5.09 -2.42 -16.35
CA ILE A 45 -5.31 -1.00 -16.04
C ILE A 45 -4.56 -0.12 -17.05
N ARG A 46 -3.28 -0.42 -17.30
CA ARG A 46 -2.45 0.31 -18.27
C ARG A 46 -2.93 0.10 -19.69
N LYS A 47 -3.14 -1.15 -20.11
CA LYS A 47 -3.56 -1.51 -21.47
C LYS A 47 -4.88 -0.87 -21.88
N ARG A 48 -5.82 -0.73 -20.94
CA ARG A 48 -7.14 -0.11 -21.19
C ARG A 48 -7.11 1.42 -21.08
N GLY A 49 -5.97 2.02 -20.75
CA GLY A 49 -5.79 3.46 -20.65
C GLY A 49 -6.45 4.08 -19.41
N PHE A 50 -6.68 3.30 -18.34
CA PHE A 50 -7.23 3.84 -17.10
C PHE A 50 -6.19 4.62 -16.31
N SER A 51 -4.94 4.15 -16.28
CA SER A 51 -3.80 4.84 -15.68
C SER A 51 -2.51 4.14 -16.07
N ASP A 52 -1.44 4.90 -16.30
CA ASP A 52 -0.08 4.37 -16.46
C ASP A 52 0.57 4.00 -15.11
N PHE A 53 -0.06 4.41 -14.00
CA PHE A 53 0.41 4.26 -12.63
C PHE A 53 -0.61 3.48 -11.79
N PRO A 54 -0.76 2.15 -11.97
CA PRO A 54 -1.68 1.34 -11.17
C PRO A 54 -1.29 1.31 -9.69
N ILE A 55 -2.20 1.66 -8.80
CA ILE A 55 -1.97 1.65 -7.35
C ILE A 55 -2.90 0.63 -6.72
N PHE A 56 -2.38 -0.16 -5.77
CA PHE A 56 -3.16 -1.12 -5.02
C PHE A 56 -3.19 -0.79 -3.53
N THR A 57 -4.36 -0.53 -2.96
CA THR A 57 -4.50 -0.39 -1.51
C THR A 57 -4.47 -1.77 -0.87
N ALA A 58 -3.60 -1.95 0.12
CA ALA A 58 -3.51 -3.16 0.94
C ALA A 58 -3.89 -2.83 2.39
N SER A 59 -4.96 -3.44 2.91
CA SER A 59 -5.41 -3.19 4.28
C SER A 59 -6.07 -4.40 4.93
N ARG A 60 -5.77 -4.66 6.21
CA ARG A 60 -6.46 -5.71 7.00
C ARG A 60 -7.87 -5.33 7.43
N ARG A 61 -8.18 -4.03 7.44
CA ARG A 61 -9.52 -3.51 7.69
C ARG A 61 -10.13 -2.99 6.40
N ASP A 62 -11.44 -2.83 6.38
CA ASP A 62 -12.08 -2.17 5.25
C ASP A 62 -11.73 -0.68 5.27
N VAL A 63 -11.22 -0.20 4.13
CA VAL A 63 -10.86 1.19 3.89
C VAL A 63 -11.61 1.62 2.65
N GLU A 64 -12.31 2.75 2.72
CA GLU A 64 -13.01 3.33 1.57
C GLU A 64 -12.00 4.01 0.64
N LEU A 65 -11.12 3.26 -0.01
CA LEU A 65 -10.15 3.75 -1.00
C LEU A 65 -9.97 2.69 -2.08
N GLY A 66 -10.35 3.04 -3.31
CA GLY A 66 -10.31 2.11 -4.43
C GLY A 66 -11.44 1.09 -4.48
N GLN A 67 -11.38 0.27 -5.52
CA GLN A 67 -12.32 -0.79 -5.83
C GLN A 67 -11.74 -2.15 -5.40
N LEU A 68 -12.52 -2.92 -4.62
CA LEU A 68 -12.11 -4.25 -4.15
C LEU A 68 -11.78 -5.19 -5.32
N LEU A 69 -10.58 -5.76 -5.27
CA LEU A 69 -10.15 -6.85 -6.16
C LEU A 69 -10.21 -8.19 -5.42
N PHE A 70 -9.57 -8.26 -4.26
CA PHE A 70 -9.50 -9.45 -3.42
C PHE A 70 -9.81 -9.08 -1.99
N ARG A 71 -10.75 -9.81 -1.38
CA ARG A 71 -10.98 -9.77 0.06
C ARG A 71 -10.00 -10.71 0.76
N SER A 72 -9.75 -10.46 2.04
CA SER A 72 -9.13 -11.47 2.91
C SER A 72 -9.85 -12.82 2.77
N GLY A 73 -9.06 -13.87 2.55
CA GLY A 73 -9.49 -15.25 2.38
C GLY A 73 -9.70 -15.70 0.94
N ASP A 74 -9.80 -14.80 -0.04
CA ASP A 74 -10.11 -15.16 -1.43
C ASP A 74 -9.04 -16.05 -2.07
N LEU A 75 -7.76 -15.78 -1.76
CA LEU A 75 -6.58 -16.50 -2.27
C LEU A 75 -5.69 -17.03 -1.12
N GLY A 76 -6.26 -17.17 0.08
CA GLY A 76 -5.49 -17.49 1.30
C GLY A 76 -4.75 -16.30 1.91
N ASN A 77 -4.99 -15.10 1.39
CA ASN A 77 -4.47 -13.82 1.86
C ASN A 77 -5.22 -13.30 3.10
N ASP A 78 -4.51 -12.63 3.99
CA ASP A 78 -5.04 -11.97 5.20
C ASP A 78 -5.41 -10.50 4.96
N TRP A 79 -4.99 -9.92 3.84
CA TRP A 79 -5.22 -8.51 3.52
C TRP A 79 -6.27 -8.32 2.43
N ASN A 80 -7.02 -7.24 2.50
CA ASN A 80 -7.83 -6.81 1.36
C ASN A 80 -6.96 -6.04 0.38
N TYR A 81 -7.13 -6.32 -0.90
CA TYR A 81 -6.47 -5.63 -2.00
C TYR A 81 -7.51 -4.92 -2.86
N LYS A 82 -7.30 -3.61 -3.07
CA LYS A 82 -8.17 -2.75 -3.89
C LYS A 82 -7.37 -2.05 -4.97
N ALA A 83 -7.92 -1.87 -6.16
CA ALA A 83 -7.33 -1.03 -7.20
C ALA A 83 -7.79 0.42 -7.01
N THR A 84 -6.86 1.37 -7.06
CA THR A 84 -7.15 2.81 -6.99
C THR A 84 -6.27 3.58 -7.97
N LEU A 85 -6.57 4.86 -8.12
CA LEU A 85 -5.90 5.79 -9.03
C LEU A 85 -5.37 6.98 -8.22
N ILE A 86 -4.26 7.58 -8.68
CA ILE A 86 -3.65 8.73 -7.99
C ILE A 86 -4.63 9.90 -7.81
N ASP A 87 -5.52 10.12 -8.77
CA ASP A 87 -6.60 11.10 -8.69
C ASP A 87 -7.51 10.92 -7.47
N GLU A 88 -7.78 9.68 -7.05
CA GLU A 88 -8.61 9.41 -5.87
C GLU A 88 -7.94 9.94 -4.59
N PHE A 89 -6.61 9.84 -4.50
CA PHE A 89 -5.85 10.39 -3.37
C PHE A 89 -5.93 11.92 -3.33
N VAL A 90 -5.89 12.57 -4.49
CA VAL A 90 -6.01 14.04 -4.61
C VAL A 90 -7.42 14.48 -4.25
N GLN A 91 -8.44 13.82 -4.81
CA GLN A 91 -9.86 14.11 -4.55
C GLN A 91 -10.21 13.98 -3.07
N ARG A 92 -9.65 12.95 -2.41
CA ARG A 92 -9.81 12.71 -0.97
C ARG A 92 -8.88 13.57 -0.10
N LYS A 93 -8.05 14.42 -0.70
CA LYS A 93 -7.05 15.29 -0.03
C LYS A 93 -6.03 14.51 0.81
N LEU A 94 -5.72 13.29 0.39
CA LEU A 94 -4.66 12.45 0.98
C LEU A 94 -3.27 12.88 0.51
N ILE A 95 -3.18 13.42 -0.72
CA ILE A 95 -1.96 14.03 -1.27
C ILE A 95 -2.29 15.38 -1.92
N GLY A 96 -1.32 16.29 -1.94
CA GLY A 96 -1.40 17.55 -2.68
C GLY A 96 -1.27 17.33 -4.19
N ALA A 97 -1.88 18.20 -5.00
CA ALA A 97 -1.78 18.11 -6.46
C ALA A 97 -0.34 18.29 -6.95
N GLU A 98 0.44 19.09 -6.23
CA GLU A 98 1.88 19.29 -6.45
C GLU A 98 2.72 18.03 -6.21
N SER A 99 2.19 17.06 -5.46
CA SER A 99 2.89 15.80 -5.20
C SER A 99 2.72 14.76 -6.32
N ILE A 100 1.82 15.02 -7.28
CA ILE A 100 1.52 14.09 -8.38
C ILE A 100 2.74 13.92 -9.29
N ASP A 101 3.39 15.03 -9.68
CA ASP A 101 4.53 14.97 -10.58
C ASP A 101 5.69 14.21 -9.93
N LEU A 102 5.99 14.51 -8.66
CA LEU A 102 7.01 13.80 -7.89
C LEU A 102 6.66 12.30 -7.74
N PHE A 103 5.39 11.96 -7.51
CA PHE A 103 4.94 10.58 -7.45
C PHE A 103 5.22 9.86 -8.78
N LYS A 104 4.90 10.47 -9.91
CA LYS A 104 5.11 9.90 -11.25
C LYS A 104 6.60 9.75 -11.58
N GLU A 105 7.42 10.74 -11.23
CA GLU A 105 8.88 10.71 -11.45
C GLU A 105 9.55 9.57 -10.68
N ASN A 106 9.05 9.25 -9.48
CA ASN A 106 9.58 8.18 -8.63
C ASN A 106 8.83 6.86 -8.77
N TYR A 107 7.90 6.77 -9.72
CA TYR A 107 7.09 5.57 -9.91
C TYR A 107 7.93 4.46 -10.55
N LYS A 108 7.97 3.29 -9.92
CA LYS A 108 8.76 2.16 -10.42
C LYS A 108 8.08 1.46 -11.59
N ASN A 109 8.87 0.76 -12.42
CA ASN A 109 8.37 -0.01 -13.54
C ASN A 109 7.23 -0.96 -13.10
N PRO A 110 5.99 -0.76 -13.58
CA PRO A 110 4.84 -1.54 -13.13
C PRO A 110 4.75 -2.94 -13.74
N ASP A 111 5.69 -3.32 -14.62
CA ASP A 111 5.92 -4.72 -15.03
C ASP A 111 6.79 -5.50 -14.03
N GLU A 112 7.61 -4.80 -13.24
CA GLU A 112 8.54 -5.38 -12.28
C GLU A 112 8.09 -5.20 -10.83
N TYR A 113 7.38 -4.10 -10.52
CA TYR A 113 6.96 -3.75 -9.16
C TYR A 113 5.46 -3.45 -9.07
N ALA A 114 4.83 -3.88 -7.99
CA ALA A 114 3.53 -3.39 -7.56
C ALA A 114 3.71 -2.11 -6.72
N CYS A 115 2.96 -1.06 -7.04
CA CYS A 115 2.81 0.10 -6.16
C CYS A 115 1.68 -0.17 -5.16
N LEU A 116 2.04 -0.44 -3.90
CA LEU A 116 1.06 -0.67 -2.84
C LEU A 116 0.92 0.57 -1.98
N PHE A 117 -0.33 0.95 -1.67
CA PHE A 117 -0.64 1.87 -0.58
C PHE A 117 -1.10 1.06 0.63
N VAL A 118 -0.22 0.84 1.59
CA VAL A 118 -0.47 0.01 2.77
C VAL A 118 -1.12 0.84 3.85
N VAL A 119 -2.22 0.35 4.41
CA VAL A 119 -2.92 0.96 5.55
C VAL A 119 -3.03 -0.04 6.69
N GLN A 120 -2.33 0.21 7.80
CA GLN A 120 -2.34 -0.65 8.98
C GLN A 120 -2.19 0.17 10.27
N GLY A 121 -3.24 0.23 11.08
CA GLY A 121 -3.23 1.04 12.30
C GLY A 121 -3.10 2.53 11.96
N GLU A 122 -2.07 3.16 12.50
CA GLU A 122 -1.71 4.56 12.20
C GLU A 122 -0.74 4.69 11.01
N PHE A 123 -0.23 3.57 10.50
CA PHE A 123 0.63 3.57 9.32
C PHE A 123 -0.19 3.64 8.03
N ALA A 124 0.14 4.61 7.19
CA ALA A 124 -0.33 4.70 5.82
C ALA A 124 0.83 5.16 4.91
N GLY A 125 1.13 4.41 3.85
CA GLY A 125 2.25 4.77 2.99
C GLY A 125 2.36 3.97 1.71
N PHE A 126 3.01 4.58 0.72
CA PHE A 126 3.36 3.92 -0.54
C PHE A 126 4.61 3.06 -0.37
N ILE A 127 4.54 1.83 -0.87
CA ILE A 127 5.66 0.90 -0.92
C ILE A 127 5.70 0.27 -2.31
N TYR A 128 6.89 -0.14 -2.75
CA TYR A 128 7.05 -0.88 -4.00
C TYR A 128 7.55 -2.28 -3.70
N VAL A 129 6.74 -3.27 -4.04
CA VAL A 129 7.07 -4.70 -3.84
C VAL A 129 7.34 -5.31 -5.21
N PRO A 130 8.49 -5.96 -5.44
CA PRO A 130 8.75 -6.64 -6.70
C PRO A 130 7.76 -7.80 -6.88
N TYR A 131 7.27 -8.00 -8.10
CA TYR A 131 6.55 -9.23 -8.41
C TYR A 131 7.52 -10.42 -8.31
N PRO A 132 7.08 -11.58 -7.80
CA PRO A 132 7.87 -12.80 -7.85
C PRO A 132 8.30 -13.12 -9.28
N GLU A 133 9.52 -13.61 -9.44
CA GLU A 133 9.95 -14.26 -10.67
C GLU A 133 9.43 -15.71 -10.66
N ASP A 134 8.99 -16.21 -11.82
CA ASP A 134 8.64 -17.63 -12.04
C ASP A 134 9.82 -18.58 -11.77
#